data_AF-D3EKR0-F1
#
_entry.id   AF-D3EKR0-F1
#
_cell.length_a   1.000
_cell.length_b   1.000
_cell.length_c   1.000
_cell.angle_alpha   90.00
_cell.angle_beta   90.00
_cell.angle_gamma   90.00
#
_symmetry.space_group_name_H-M   'P 1'
#
loop_
_entity.id
_entity.type
_entity.pdbx_description
1 polymer ?
#
loop_
_entity_poly.entity_id
_entity_poly.type
_entity_poly.pdbx_seq_one_letter_code
_entity_poly.pdbx_strand_id
1 'polypeptide(L)'
;MKRKRGNQVNTRTKDRNGAWLAAIALPLVTILLFGWIGGMFQPSSWISGIAVGCAEAAVLLFIGVVIGRGKAASSGTPFYIASGIIIGIYTVSVVLEVILLGYLFKLPVSSYFMIHLITFSGFFVVLGLVFLAAKYAGAQERKESDHLAVKRETVAWIGEIRRKLSELPGENMPSLERQIAELEETLRYSDPISHTSLYEEEQLIQQKIAMLEDQVTLIGEAQAEQRKELAEQTVPIIRDILRTVQDRNTVLLKAKAGST
;
A
#
# COMPACT_ATOMS: atom_id res chain seq x y z
N MET A 1 -30.26 -29.32 3.42
CA MET A 1 -29.17 -28.84 2.52
C MET A 1 -27.89 -28.62 3.33
N LYS A 2 -26.94 -29.56 3.30
CA LYS A 2 -25.66 -29.52 4.03
C LYS A 2 -24.56 -28.98 3.11
N ARG A 3 -23.94 -27.84 3.48
CA ARG A 3 -22.90 -27.14 2.71
C ARG A 3 -21.63 -27.99 2.57
N LYS A 4 -21.24 -28.30 1.33
CA LYS A 4 -19.88 -28.76 0.94
C LYS A 4 -18.90 -27.56 1.05
N ARG A 5 -18.36 -27.31 2.24
CA ARG A 5 -17.17 -26.47 2.46
C ARG A 5 -16.03 -27.37 2.92
N GLY A 6 -15.33 -27.98 1.98
CA GLY A 6 -14.17 -28.81 2.29
C GLY A 6 -13.53 -29.31 1.01
N ASN A 7 -12.64 -28.51 0.42
CA ASN A 7 -11.53 -28.95 -0.46
C ASN A 7 -10.76 -27.80 -1.14
N GLN A 8 -11.12 -26.52 -0.97
CA GLN A 8 -10.40 -25.43 -1.66
C GLN A 8 -9.03 -25.05 -1.08
N VAL A 9 -8.61 -25.63 0.06
CA VAL A 9 -7.34 -25.24 0.71
C VAL A 9 -6.11 -25.94 0.10
N ASN A 10 -6.27 -27.08 -0.58
CA ASN A 10 -5.14 -27.91 -1.03
C ASN A 10 -4.60 -27.62 -2.44
N THR A 11 -5.31 -26.88 -3.29
CA THR A 11 -4.84 -26.61 -4.66
C THR A 11 -3.82 -25.47 -4.71
N ARG A 12 -3.98 -24.46 -3.86
CA ARG A 12 -3.18 -23.22 -3.91
C ARG A 12 -1.72 -23.38 -3.47
N THR A 13 -1.44 -24.33 -2.59
CA THR A 13 -0.07 -24.64 -2.13
C THR A 13 0.73 -25.45 -3.14
N LYS A 14 0.05 -26.34 -3.88
CA LYS A 14 0.67 -27.18 -4.92
C LYS A 14 1.15 -26.34 -6.11
N ASP A 15 0.36 -25.36 -6.53
CA ASP A 15 0.69 -24.49 -7.67
C ASP A 15 1.90 -23.59 -7.38
N ARG A 16 2.04 -23.10 -6.14
CA ARG A 16 3.17 -22.25 -5.75
C ARG A 16 4.49 -23.01 -5.80
N ASN A 17 4.52 -24.24 -5.27
CA ASN A 17 5.73 -25.05 -5.27
C ASN A 17 6.15 -25.47 -6.69
N GLY A 18 5.19 -25.71 -7.59
CA GLY A 18 5.45 -25.99 -8.99
C GLY A 18 6.14 -24.83 -9.72
N ALA A 19 5.67 -23.60 -9.52
CA ALA A 19 6.27 -22.41 -10.13
C ALA A 19 7.72 -22.18 -9.66
N TRP A 20 8.00 -22.36 -8.37
CA TRP A 20 9.35 -22.24 -7.82
C TRP A 20 10.30 -23.32 -8.36
N LEU A 21 9.83 -24.56 -8.48
CA LEU A 21 10.61 -25.63 -9.09
C LEU A 21 10.91 -25.34 -10.57
N ALA A 22 9.92 -24.85 -11.32
CA ALA A 22 10.13 -24.46 -12.72
C ALA A 22 11.16 -23.33 -12.86
N ALA A 23 11.12 -22.33 -11.97
CA ALA A 23 12.06 -21.21 -11.94
C ALA A 23 13.52 -21.62 -11.68
N ILE A 24 13.76 -22.85 -11.20
CA ILE A 24 15.11 -23.40 -10.98
C ILE A 24 15.45 -24.42 -12.07
N ALA A 25 14.53 -25.34 -12.36
CA ALA A 25 14.77 -26.44 -13.28
C ALA A 25 14.99 -25.97 -14.73
N LEU A 26 14.18 -25.01 -15.22
CA LEU A 26 14.28 -24.53 -16.59
C LEU A 26 15.63 -23.82 -16.86
N PRO A 27 16.08 -22.85 -16.03
CA PRO A 27 17.41 -22.27 -16.17
C PRO A 27 18.56 -23.28 -16.18
N LEU A 28 18.50 -24.30 -15.31
CA LEU A 28 19.52 -25.34 -15.27
C LEU A 28 19.55 -26.15 -16.57
N VAL A 29 18.39 -26.51 -17.11
CA VAL A 29 18.30 -27.18 -18.41
C VAL A 29 18.86 -26.29 -19.52
N THR A 30 18.54 -25.00 -19.53
CA THR A 30 19.06 -24.02 -20.50
C THR A 30 20.59 -23.92 -20.43
N ILE A 31 21.17 -23.84 -19.23
CA ILE A 31 22.63 -23.82 -19.04
C ILE A 31 23.28 -25.09 -19.62
N LEU A 32 22.71 -26.26 -19.33
CA LEU A 32 23.24 -27.54 -19.81
C LEU A 32 23.13 -27.66 -21.34
N LEU A 33 22.04 -27.21 -21.94
CA LEU A 33 21.85 -27.22 -23.40
C LEU A 33 22.89 -26.33 -24.10
N PHE A 34 23.17 -25.14 -23.56
CA PHE A 34 24.21 -24.26 -24.09
C PHE A 34 25.61 -24.89 -24.01
N GLY A 35 25.95 -25.51 -22.88
CA GLY A 35 27.21 -26.23 -22.70
C GLY A 35 27.34 -27.43 -23.66
N TRP A 36 26.24 -28.14 -23.92
CA TRP A 36 26.23 -29.28 -24.84
C TRP A 36 26.38 -28.84 -26.31
N ILE A 37 25.53 -27.90 -26.77
CA ILE A 37 25.50 -27.43 -28.16
C ILE A 37 26.77 -26.66 -28.52
N GLY A 38 27.25 -25.81 -27.62
CA GLY A 38 28.43 -24.99 -27.84
C GLY A 38 29.75 -25.70 -27.52
N GLY A 39 29.73 -26.99 -27.22
CA GLY A 39 30.90 -27.80 -26.88
C GLY A 39 31.33 -27.70 -25.41
N MET A 40 31.46 -28.85 -24.74
CA MET A 40 31.77 -28.92 -23.30
C MET A 40 33.06 -28.19 -22.90
N PHE A 41 34.03 -28.07 -23.80
CA PHE A 41 35.32 -27.44 -23.53
C PHE A 41 35.38 -25.94 -23.88
N GLN A 42 34.29 -25.36 -24.42
CA GLN A 42 34.29 -23.96 -24.84
C GLN A 42 33.68 -23.08 -23.73
N PRO A 43 34.48 -22.30 -22.98
CA PRO A 43 33.99 -21.55 -21.81
C PRO A 43 32.99 -20.45 -22.18
N SER A 44 33.05 -19.89 -23.39
CA SER A 44 32.08 -18.89 -23.86
C SER A 44 30.64 -19.45 -23.92
N SER A 45 30.50 -20.74 -24.23
CA SER A 45 29.21 -21.43 -24.31
C SER A 45 28.56 -21.54 -22.92
N TRP A 46 29.36 -21.88 -21.90
CA TRP A 46 28.92 -21.91 -20.50
C TRP A 46 28.55 -20.53 -19.96
N ILE A 47 29.36 -19.50 -20.24
CA ILE A 47 29.07 -18.12 -19.82
C ILE A 47 27.73 -17.66 -20.40
N SER A 48 27.52 -17.93 -21.69
CA SER A 48 26.25 -17.60 -22.37
C SER A 48 25.07 -18.36 -21.77
N GLY A 49 25.25 -19.66 -21.50
CA GLY A 49 24.24 -20.49 -20.85
C GLY A 49 23.85 -19.96 -19.47
N ILE A 50 24.83 -19.59 -18.64
CA ILE A 50 24.60 -19.01 -17.31
C ILE A 50 23.86 -17.67 -17.43
N ALA A 51 24.28 -16.79 -18.33
CA ALA A 51 23.64 -15.49 -18.50
C ALA A 51 22.18 -15.63 -18.94
N VAL A 52 21.89 -16.48 -19.94
CA VAL A 52 20.53 -16.74 -20.42
C VAL A 52 19.70 -17.44 -19.33
N GLY A 53 20.28 -18.40 -18.62
CA GLY A 53 19.63 -19.06 -17.49
C GLY A 53 19.24 -18.08 -16.38
N CYS A 54 20.11 -17.12 -16.05
CA CYS A 54 19.80 -16.05 -15.09
C CYS A 54 18.65 -15.15 -15.57
N ALA A 55 18.63 -14.77 -16.85
CA ALA A 55 17.52 -14.00 -17.43
C ALA A 55 16.19 -14.77 -17.39
N GLU A 56 16.22 -16.05 -17.77
CA GLU A 56 15.06 -16.94 -17.68
C GLU A 56 14.56 -17.08 -16.24
N ALA A 57 15.47 -17.30 -15.28
CA ALA A 57 15.15 -17.37 -13.86
C ALA A 57 14.46 -16.09 -13.39
N ALA A 58 14.98 -14.91 -13.76
CA ALA A 58 14.40 -13.63 -13.40
C ALA A 58 12.96 -13.47 -13.93
N VAL A 59 12.71 -13.88 -15.18
CA VAL A 59 11.37 -13.87 -15.79
C VAL A 59 10.42 -14.82 -15.06
N LEU A 60 10.84 -16.06 -14.81
CA LEU A 60 10.01 -17.07 -14.14
C LEU A 60 9.69 -16.69 -12.69
N LEU A 61 10.68 -16.17 -11.96
CA LEU A 61 10.48 -15.64 -10.61
C LEU A 61 9.49 -14.47 -10.62
N PHE A 62 9.61 -13.54 -11.57
CA PHE A 62 8.68 -12.43 -11.70
C PHE A 62 7.25 -12.89 -11.98
N ILE A 63 7.06 -13.82 -12.92
CA ILE A 63 5.75 -14.42 -13.21
C ILE A 63 5.18 -15.11 -11.98
N GLY A 64 5.99 -15.91 -11.28
CA GLY A 64 5.58 -16.61 -10.05
C GLY A 64 5.14 -15.63 -8.94
N VAL A 65 5.86 -14.51 -8.78
CA VAL A 65 5.50 -13.44 -7.84
C VAL A 65 4.18 -12.76 -8.24
N VAL A 66 4.00 -12.42 -9.53
CA VAL A 66 2.80 -11.76 -10.04
C VAL A 66 1.56 -12.65 -9.87
N ILE A 67 1.65 -13.93 -10.25
CA ILE A 67 0.54 -14.89 -10.10
C ILE A 67 0.25 -15.17 -8.63
N GLY A 68 1.28 -15.27 -7.79
CA GLY A 68 1.16 -15.63 -6.38
C GLY A 68 0.45 -14.59 -5.50
N ARG A 69 0.43 -13.31 -5.89
CA ARG A 69 -0.10 -12.23 -5.02
C ARG A 69 -1.62 -12.18 -4.90
N GLY A 70 -2.38 -12.82 -5.78
CA GLY A 70 -3.85 -12.77 -5.74
C GLY A 70 -4.43 -11.34 -5.82
N LYS A 71 -5.76 -11.21 -5.73
CA LYS A 71 -6.49 -9.93 -5.88
C LYS A 71 -6.25 -8.89 -4.76
N ALA A 72 -5.33 -9.14 -3.84
CA ALA A 72 -5.11 -8.30 -2.67
C ALA A 72 -3.93 -7.34 -2.91
N ALA A 73 -4.28 -6.05 -3.06
CA ALA A 73 -3.43 -4.85 -3.09
C ALA A 73 -3.22 -4.23 -4.49
N SER A 74 -4.05 -3.24 -4.81
CA SER A 74 -3.89 -2.28 -5.92
C SER A 74 -2.64 -1.40 -5.77
N SER A 75 -2.13 -1.23 -4.54
CA SER A 75 -1.01 -0.34 -4.19
C SER A 75 0.38 -0.81 -4.70
N GLY A 76 0.45 -1.90 -5.47
CA GLY A 76 1.70 -2.44 -6.02
C GLY A 76 1.83 -2.34 -7.54
N THR A 77 0.79 -1.93 -8.25
CA THR A 77 0.70 -2.08 -9.72
C THR A 77 1.85 -1.38 -10.48
N PRO A 78 2.20 -0.11 -10.20
CA PRO A 78 3.27 0.57 -10.92
C PRO A 78 4.64 -0.10 -10.75
N PHE A 79 4.91 -0.67 -9.57
CA PHE A 79 6.15 -1.38 -9.29
C PHE A 79 6.32 -2.64 -10.14
N TYR A 80 5.25 -3.42 -10.35
CA TYR A 80 5.32 -4.62 -11.19
C TYR A 80 5.55 -4.28 -12.65
N ILE A 81 4.89 -3.22 -13.14
CA ILE A 81 5.09 -2.75 -14.51
C ILE A 81 6.56 -2.34 -14.70
N ALA A 82 7.10 -1.52 -13.80
CA ALA A 82 8.50 -1.11 -13.85
C ALA A 82 9.46 -2.30 -13.76
N SER A 83 9.24 -3.22 -12.81
CA SER A 83 10.06 -4.42 -12.64
C SER A 83 10.02 -5.33 -13.87
N GLY A 84 8.84 -5.51 -14.46
CA GLY A 84 8.66 -6.29 -15.69
C GLY A 84 9.40 -5.67 -16.88
N ILE A 85 9.36 -4.34 -17.02
CA ILE A 85 10.13 -3.62 -18.05
C ILE A 85 11.63 -3.82 -17.84
N ILE A 86 12.13 -3.67 -16.61
CA ILE A 86 13.56 -3.85 -16.29
C ILE A 86 14.02 -5.28 -16.62
N ILE A 87 13.24 -6.28 -16.23
CA ILE A 87 13.51 -7.69 -16.54
C ILE A 87 13.47 -7.95 -18.05
N GLY A 88 12.51 -7.36 -18.75
CA GLY A 88 12.42 -7.44 -20.21
C GLY A 88 13.64 -6.85 -20.90
N ILE A 89 14.06 -5.65 -20.50
CA ILE A 89 15.27 -4.99 -21.02
C ILE A 89 16.51 -5.84 -20.76
N TYR A 90 16.69 -6.32 -19.52
CA TYR A 90 17.80 -7.20 -19.17
C TYR A 90 17.84 -8.47 -20.02
N THR A 91 16.69 -9.12 -20.23
CA THR A 91 16.60 -10.33 -21.06
C THR A 91 17.01 -10.05 -22.50
N VAL A 92 16.51 -8.96 -23.08
CA VAL A 92 16.88 -8.54 -24.45
C VAL A 92 18.37 -8.23 -24.54
N SER A 93 18.94 -7.51 -23.56
CA SER A 93 20.36 -7.20 -23.49
C SER A 93 21.22 -8.47 -23.46
N VAL A 94 20.91 -9.43 -22.60
CA VAL A 94 21.64 -10.71 -22.53
C VAL A 94 21.59 -11.47 -23.86
N VAL A 95 20.42 -11.54 -24.50
CA VAL A 95 20.27 -12.21 -25.81
C VAL A 95 21.11 -11.51 -26.88
N LEU A 96 21.09 -10.18 -26.91
CA LEU A 96 21.90 -9.39 -27.84
C LEU A 96 23.40 -9.57 -27.58
N GLU A 97 23.84 -9.62 -26.32
CA GLU A 97 25.23 -9.87 -25.95
C GLU A 97 25.69 -11.26 -26.42
N VAL A 98 24.86 -12.29 -26.24
CA VAL A 98 25.17 -13.65 -26.71
C VAL A 98 25.30 -13.69 -28.24
N ILE A 99 24.36 -13.08 -28.98
CA ILE A 99 24.36 -13.09 -30.44
C ILE A 99 25.51 -12.24 -30.99
N LEU A 100 25.61 -10.98 -30.56
CA LEU A 100 26.58 -10.04 -31.10
C LEU A 100 27.99 -10.37 -30.61
N LEU A 101 28.19 -10.46 -29.30
CA LEU A 101 29.53 -10.55 -28.74
C LEU A 101 30.07 -11.98 -28.75
N GLY A 102 29.19 -12.96 -28.56
CA GLY A 102 29.53 -14.38 -28.60
C GLY A 102 29.71 -14.90 -30.02
N TYR A 103 28.69 -14.73 -30.87
CA TYR A 103 28.67 -15.36 -32.20
C TYR A 103 29.30 -14.48 -33.30
N LEU A 104 28.95 -13.19 -33.36
CA LEU A 104 29.39 -12.31 -34.44
C LEU A 104 30.82 -11.78 -34.26
N PHE A 105 31.12 -11.18 -33.10
CA PHE A 105 32.42 -10.56 -32.82
C PHE A 105 33.46 -11.51 -32.23
N LYS A 106 33.04 -12.65 -31.66
CA LYS A 106 33.91 -13.67 -31.03
C LYS A 106 34.93 -13.06 -30.07
N LEU A 107 34.44 -12.28 -29.10
CA LEU A 107 35.31 -11.61 -28.13
C LEU A 107 36.15 -12.62 -27.31
N PRO A 108 37.34 -12.20 -26.84
CA PRO A 108 38.10 -13.00 -25.88
C PRO A 108 37.29 -13.24 -24.61
N VAL A 109 37.44 -14.44 -24.04
CA VAL A 109 36.62 -14.95 -22.93
C VAL A 109 36.59 -13.99 -21.74
N SER A 110 37.72 -13.37 -21.41
CA SER A 110 37.82 -12.42 -20.29
C SER A 110 36.92 -11.19 -20.49
N SER A 111 36.96 -10.58 -21.68
CA SER A 111 36.14 -9.39 -21.98
C SER A 111 34.66 -9.77 -22.07
N TYR A 112 34.36 -10.92 -22.67
CA TYR A 112 33.01 -11.44 -22.77
C TYR A 112 32.38 -11.66 -21.39
N PHE A 113 33.12 -12.28 -20.47
CA PHE A 113 32.68 -12.49 -19.09
C PHE A 113 32.46 -11.16 -18.35
N MET A 114 33.39 -10.20 -18.49
CA MET A 114 33.28 -8.90 -17.81
C MET A 114 32.05 -8.11 -18.27
N ILE A 115 31.70 -8.18 -19.56
CA ILE A 115 30.49 -7.53 -20.08
C ILE A 115 29.24 -8.11 -19.43
N HIS A 116 29.08 -9.45 -19.44
CA HIS A 116 27.96 -10.13 -18.77
C HIS A 116 27.88 -9.79 -17.28
N LEU A 117 29.03 -9.73 -16.59
CA LEU A 117 29.10 -9.39 -15.17
C LEU A 117 28.64 -7.94 -14.91
N ILE A 118 29.04 -6.99 -15.75
CA ILE A 118 28.61 -5.59 -15.65
C ILE A 118 27.11 -5.47 -15.91
N THR A 119 26.60 -6.10 -16.97
CA THR A 119 25.18 -6.10 -17.32
C THR A 119 24.32 -6.70 -16.21
N PHE A 120 24.76 -7.83 -15.64
CA PHE A 120 24.11 -8.45 -14.49
C PHE A 120 24.12 -7.52 -13.27
N SER A 121 25.28 -6.92 -12.94
CA SER A 121 25.39 -6.00 -11.80
C SER A 121 24.49 -4.77 -11.96
N GLY A 122 24.46 -4.18 -13.15
CA GLY A 122 23.59 -3.04 -13.47
C GLY A 122 22.11 -3.39 -13.31
N PHE A 123 21.69 -4.57 -13.76
CA PHE A 123 20.34 -5.07 -13.56
C PHE A 123 19.96 -5.14 -12.07
N PHE A 124 20.81 -5.71 -11.21
CA PHE A 124 20.55 -5.78 -9.77
C PHE A 124 20.48 -4.42 -9.10
N VAL A 125 21.36 -3.48 -9.48
CA VAL A 125 21.34 -2.11 -8.96
C VAL A 125 20.03 -1.43 -9.31
N VAL A 126 19.62 -1.45 -10.59
CA VAL A 126 18.38 -0.79 -11.04
C VAL A 126 17.15 -1.43 -10.39
N LEU A 127 17.09 -2.77 -10.34
CA LEU A 127 15.99 -3.48 -9.70
C LEU A 127 15.92 -3.18 -8.20
N GLY A 128 17.07 -3.12 -7.52
CA GLY A 128 17.18 -2.75 -6.11
C GLY A 128 16.70 -1.33 -5.82
N LEU A 129 17.06 -0.36 -6.68
CA LEU A 129 16.59 1.02 -6.58
C LEU A 129 15.06 1.11 -6.75
N VAL A 130 14.50 0.42 -7.74
CA VAL A 130 13.05 0.39 -7.96
C VAL A 130 12.31 -0.29 -6.81
N PHE A 131 12.89 -1.35 -6.24
CA PHE A 131 12.35 -1.99 -5.04
C PHE A 131 12.36 -1.05 -3.83
N LEU A 132 13.45 -0.31 -3.61
CA LEU A 132 13.55 0.64 -2.51
C LEU A 132 12.54 1.79 -2.68
N ALA A 133 12.43 2.33 -3.89
CA ALA A 133 11.45 3.36 -4.23
C ALA A 133 10.01 2.88 -4.00
N ALA A 134 9.69 1.65 -4.41
CA ALA A 134 8.36 1.07 -4.18
C ALA A 134 8.08 0.83 -2.70
N LYS A 135 9.07 0.40 -1.91
CA LYS A 135 8.92 0.25 -0.45
C LYS A 135 8.64 1.60 0.20
N TYR A 136 9.34 2.65 -0.23
CA TYR A 136 9.14 4.00 0.29
C TYR A 136 7.77 4.56 -0.09
N ALA A 137 7.40 4.48 -1.38
CA ALA A 137 6.10 4.92 -1.88
C ALA A 137 4.95 4.17 -1.20
N GLY A 138 5.06 2.83 -1.07
CA GLY A 138 4.04 2.03 -0.41
C GLY A 138 3.93 2.29 1.09
N ALA A 139 5.03 2.63 1.77
CA ALA A 139 4.99 3.06 3.17
C ALA A 139 4.30 4.42 3.32
N GLN A 140 4.54 5.34 2.38
CA GLN A 140 3.91 6.65 2.35
C GLN A 140 2.41 6.56 2.06
N GLU A 141 2.01 5.79 1.04
CA GLU A 141 0.62 5.55 0.68
C GLU A 141 -0.16 4.90 1.83
N ARG A 142 0.46 3.95 2.54
CA ARG A 142 -0.16 3.33 3.72
C ARG A 142 -0.43 4.35 4.82
N LYS A 143 0.57 5.16 5.17
CA LYS A 143 0.39 6.22 6.18
C LYS A 143 -0.74 7.17 5.78
N GLU A 144 -0.75 7.64 4.54
CA GLU A 144 -1.81 8.52 4.04
C GLU A 144 -3.18 7.84 4.07
N SER A 145 -3.26 6.56 3.67
CA SER A 145 -4.50 5.79 3.72
C SER A 145 -5.01 5.55 5.14
N ASP A 146 -4.11 5.34 6.11
CA ASP A 146 -4.45 5.17 7.52
C ASP A 146 -5.01 6.47 8.09
N HIS A 147 -4.39 7.62 7.77
CA HIS A 147 -4.90 8.94 8.15
C HIS A 147 -6.29 9.22 7.58
N LEU A 148 -6.52 8.87 6.31
CA LEU A 148 -7.84 9.00 5.68
C LEU A 148 -8.86 8.04 6.31
N ALA A 149 -8.44 6.84 6.70
CA ALA A 149 -9.31 5.86 7.35
C ALA A 149 -9.78 6.37 8.73
N VAL A 150 -8.85 6.84 9.58
CA VAL A 150 -9.16 7.42 10.90
C VAL A 150 -10.12 8.62 10.75
N LYS A 151 -9.85 9.52 9.80
CA LYS A 151 -10.77 10.64 9.53
C LYS A 151 -12.18 10.17 9.18
N ARG A 152 -12.30 9.17 8.29
CA ARG A 152 -13.61 8.61 7.89
C ARG A 152 -14.33 7.97 9.07
N GLU A 153 -13.59 7.30 9.96
CA GLU A 153 -14.12 6.74 11.20
C GLU A 153 -14.65 7.84 12.13
N THR A 154 -13.89 8.90 12.39
CA THR A 154 -14.33 10.04 13.21
C THR A 154 -15.59 10.71 12.64
N VAL A 155 -15.66 10.91 11.32
CA VAL A 155 -16.85 11.49 10.66
C VAL A 155 -18.05 10.55 10.77
N ALA A 156 -17.85 9.24 10.59
CA ALA A 156 -18.91 8.26 10.74
C ALA A 156 -19.44 8.20 12.19
N TRP A 157 -18.54 8.33 13.18
CA TRP A 157 -18.89 8.37 14.60
C TRP A 157 -19.80 9.57 14.92
N ILE A 158 -19.46 10.77 14.44
CA ILE A 158 -20.32 11.96 14.60
C ILE A 158 -21.66 11.79 13.88
N GLY A 159 -21.66 11.20 12.68
CA GLY A 159 -22.90 10.88 11.96
C GLY A 159 -23.82 9.96 12.76
N GLU A 160 -23.26 8.99 13.48
CA GLU A 160 -24.00 8.09 14.36
C GLU A 160 -24.56 8.82 15.61
N ILE A 161 -23.76 9.69 16.24
CA ILE A 161 -24.23 10.54 17.35
C ILE A 161 -25.41 11.42 16.90
N ARG A 162 -25.31 12.04 15.72
CA ARG A 162 -26.38 12.84 15.12
C ARG A 162 -27.63 12.01 14.87
N ARG A 163 -27.48 10.79 14.34
CA ARG A 163 -28.60 9.85 14.11
C ARG A 163 -29.32 9.53 15.42
N LYS A 164 -28.57 9.16 16.48
CA LYS A 164 -29.12 8.92 17.82
C LYS A 164 -29.90 10.14 18.32
N LEU A 165 -29.36 11.35 18.16
CA LEU A 165 -30.03 12.58 18.57
C LEU A 165 -31.34 12.84 17.81
N SER A 166 -31.37 12.58 16.51
CA SER A 166 -32.57 12.80 15.67
C SER A 166 -33.76 11.90 16.02
N GLU A 167 -33.50 10.77 16.70
CA GLU A 167 -34.52 9.84 17.18
C GLU A 167 -35.14 10.27 18.52
N LEU A 168 -34.55 11.26 19.20
CA LEU A 168 -35.01 11.73 20.51
C LEU A 168 -36.07 12.83 20.38
N PRO A 169 -37.20 12.74 21.11
CA PRO A 169 -38.19 13.80 21.13
C PRO A 169 -37.76 14.96 22.03
N GLY A 170 -37.90 16.20 21.55
CA GLY A 170 -37.70 17.42 22.34
C GLY A 170 -37.64 18.70 21.50
N GLU A 171 -38.12 19.81 22.05
CA GLU A 171 -38.22 21.10 21.34
C GLU A 171 -36.84 21.71 21.00
N ASN A 172 -35.82 21.43 21.81
CA ASN A 172 -34.45 21.91 21.59
C ASN A 172 -33.60 20.99 20.69
N MET A 173 -34.08 19.78 20.37
CA MET A 173 -33.32 18.78 19.61
C MET A 173 -32.96 19.25 18.19
N PRO A 174 -33.84 19.95 17.44
CA PRO A 174 -33.49 20.42 16.10
C PRO A 174 -32.32 21.43 16.09
N SER A 175 -32.20 22.27 17.13
CA SER A 175 -31.10 23.22 17.25
C SER A 175 -29.77 22.53 17.56
N LEU A 176 -29.80 21.51 18.43
CA LEU A 176 -28.63 20.71 18.76
C LEU A 176 -28.19 19.84 17.57
N GLU A 177 -29.15 19.23 16.86
CA GLU A 177 -28.90 18.45 15.65
C GLU A 177 -28.19 19.29 14.58
N ARG A 178 -28.63 20.54 14.38
CA ARG A 178 -27.99 21.47 13.44
C ARG A 178 -26.53 21.74 13.80
N GLN A 179 -26.21 21.89 15.09
CA GLN A 179 -24.84 22.11 15.55
C GLN A 179 -23.96 20.86 15.38
N ILE A 180 -24.50 19.67 15.62
CA ILE A 180 -23.78 18.41 15.34
C ILE A 180 -23.57 18.25 13.83
N ALA A 181 -24.55 18.62 13.00
CA ALA A 181 -24.39 18.60 11.54
C ALA A 181 -23.28 19.55 11.06
N GLU A 182 -23.17 20.74 11.64
CA GLU A 182 -22.06 21.68 11.37
C GLU A 182 -20.70 21.10 11.80
N LEU A 183 -20.64 20.42 12.94
CA LEU A 183 -19.43 19.71 13.39
C LEU A 183 -19.06 18.57 12.43
N GLU A 184 -20.04 17.76 12.01
CA GLU A 184 -19.86 16.70 11.01
C GLU A 184 -19.29 17.25 9.70
N GLU A 185 -19.86 18.36 9.21
CA GLU A 185 -19.44 19.03 7.99
C GLU A 185 -18.00 19.57 8.13
N THR A 186 -17.71 20.24 9.24
CA THR A 186 -16.38 20.78 9.54
C THR A 186 -15.32 19.67 9.58
N LEU A 187 -15.61 18.55 10.23
CA LEU A 187 -14.71 17.39 10.28
C LEU A 187 -14.54 16.74 8.90
N ARG A 188 -15.64 16.60 8.14
CA ARG A 188 -15.64 16.04 6.77
C ARG A 188 -14.75 16.85 5.83
N TYR A 189 -14.80 18.17 5.92
CA TYR A 189 -13.98 19.07 5.10
C TYR A 189 -12.64 19.47 5.73
N SER A 190 -12.33 19.00 6.94
CA SER A 190 -11.02 19.24 7.55
C SER A 190 -9.90 18.46 6.86
N ASP A 191 -8.69 19.00 6.81
CA ASP A 191 -7.55 18.31 6.24
C ASP A 191 -7.16 17.07 7.07
N PRO A 192 -6.81 15.94 6.43
CA PRO A 192 -6.23 14.81 7.16
C PRO A 192 -4.89 15.23 7.78
N ILE A 193 -4.59 14.67 8.95
CA ILE A 193 -3.36 14.99 9.67
C ILE A 193 -2.17 14.42 8.90
N SER A 194 -1.23 15.29 8.54
CA SER A 194 0.02 14.92 7.88
C SER A 194 1.24 14.98 8.80
N HIS A 195 1.12 15.52 10.02
CA HIS A 195 2.24 15.78 10.92
C HIS A 195 2.07 15.10 12.28
N THR A 196 3.17 14.54 12.80
CA THR A 196 3.23 13.85 14.09
C THR A 196 2.91 14.76 15.26
N SER A 197 3.22 16.06 15.15
CA SER A 197 2.95 17.05 16.19
C SER A 197 1.47 17.34 16.42
N LEU A 198 0.58 16.84 15.55
CA LEU A 198 -0.86 17.10 15.62
C LEU A 198 -1.68 15.89 16.08
N TYR A 199 -0.99 14.80 16.44
CA TYR A 199 -1.67 13.59 16.94
C TYR A 199 -2.31 13.82 18.31
N GLU A 200 -1.72 14.67 19.15
CA GLU A 200 -2.26 14.98 20.47
C GLU A 200 -3.60 15.72 20.35
N GLU A 201 -3.71 16.66 19.41
CA GLU A 201 -4.94 17.38 19.11
C GLU A 201 -6.01 16.46 18.54
N GLU A 202 -5.65 15.46 17.72
CA GLU A 202 -6.61 14.46 17.25
C GLU A 202 -7.13 13.58 18.37
N GLN A 203 -6.25 13.10 19.26
CA GLN A 203 -6.65 12.33 20.43
C GLN A 203 -7.57 13.15 21.33
N LEU A 204 -7.28 14.44 21.49
CA LEU A 204 -8.15 15.35 22.23
C LEU A 204 -9.51 15.53 21.55
N ILE A 205 -9.55 15.67 20.22
CA ILE A 205 -10.81 15.72 19.46
C ILE A 205 -11.60 14.42 19.68
N GLN A 206 -10.98 13.26 19.51
CA GLN A 206 -11.64 11.95 19.71
C GLN A 206 -12.17 11.79 21.14
N GLN A 207 -11.41 12.22 22.15
CA GLN A 207 -11.84 12.21 23.55
C GLN A 207 -13.07 13.11 23.77
N LYS A 208 -13.08 14.32 23.19
CA LYS A 208 -14.23 15.23 23.28
C LYS A 208 -15.45 14.69 22.52
N ILE A 209 -15.26 13.96 21.43
CA ILE A 209 -16.33 13.27 20.70
C ILE A 209 -16.91 12.12 21.52
N ALA A 210 -16.08 11.35 22.23
CA ALA A 210 -16.56 10.35 23.18
C ALA A 210 -17.44 10.99 24.27
N MET A 211 -16.98 12.10 24.84
CA MET A 211 -17.75 12.86 25.83
C MET A 211 -19.07 13.40 25.25
N LEU A 212 -19.07 13.82 23.98
CA LEU A 212 -20.29 14.23 23.28
C LEU A 212 -21.27 13.05 23.10
N GLU A 213 -20.78 11.86 22.75
CA GLU A 213 -21.60 10.65 22.66
C GLU A 213 -22.23 10.29 24.01
N ASP A 214 -21.44 10.32 25.08
CA ASP A 214 -21.92 10.04 26.43
C ASP A 214 -23.05 11.03 26.81
N GLN A 215 -22.88 12.32 26.50
CA GLN A 215 -23.89 13.33 26.78
C GLN A 215 -25.17 13.14 25.95
N VAL A 216 -25.06 12.80 24.67
CA VAL A 216 -26.24 12.48 23.83
C VAL A 216 -26.95 11.23 24.35
N THR A 217 -26.21 10.24 24.84
CA THR A 217 -26.77 9.04 25.46
C THR A 217 -27.52 9.39 26.76
N LEU A 218 -26.93 10.23 27.62
CA LEU A 218 -27.56 10.73 28.84
C LEU A 218 -28.85 11.53 28.54
N ILE A 219 -28.87 12.35 27.49
CA ILE A 219 -30.09 13.04 27.03
C ILE A 219 -31.18 12.02 26.68
N GLY A 220 -30.82 10.92 26.01
CA GLY A 220 -31.77 9.87 25.65
C GLY A 220 -32.41 9.18 26.86
N GLU A 221 -31.64 9.00 27.93
CA GLU A 221 -32.07 8.33 29.17
C GLU A 221 -32.79 9.27 30.16
N ALA A 222 -32.58 10.58 30.05
CA ALA A 222 -33.13 11.58 30.95
C ALA A 222 -34.65 11.81 30.79
N GLN A 223 -35.30 12.31 31.84
CA GLN A 223 -36.70 12.77 31.83
C GLN A 223 -36.86 14.06 31.02
N ALA A 224 -38.09 14.34 30.54
CA ALA A 224 -38.36 15.45 29.63
C ALA A 224 -37.91 16.82 30.16
N GLU A 225 -38.06 17.05 31.47
CA GLU A 225 -37.66 18.28 32.17
C GLU A 225 -36.14 18.45 32.20
N GLN A 226 -35.38 17.36 32.34
CA GLN A 226 -33.91 17.36 32.43
C GLN A 226 -33.24 17.40 31.05
N ARG A 227 -33.89 16.88 30.01
CA ARG A 227 -33.37 16.87 28.64
C ARG A 227 -33.02 18.25 28.13
N LYS A 228 -33.81 19.27 28.49
CA LYS A 228 -33.58 20.66 28.10
C LYS A 228 -32.24 21.17 28.64
N GLU A 229 -31.99 20.96 29.93
CA GLU A 229 -30.77 21.38 30.59
C GLU A 229 -29.54 20.65 30.02
N LEU A 230 -29.63 19.33 29.84
CA LEU A 230 -28.55 18.52 29.26
C LEU A 230 -28.25 18.92 27.81
N ALA A 231 -29.28 19.23 27.00
CA ALA A 231 -29.09 19.74 25.65
C ALA A 231 -28.35 21.08 25.64
N GLU A 232 -28.68 21.99 26.57
CA GLU A 232 -27.96 23.27 26.73
C GLU A 232 -26.51 23.08 27.20
N GLN A 233 -26.24 22.08 28.05
CA GLN A 233 -24.88 21.70 28.48
C GLN A 233 -24.07 21.01 27.37
N THR A 234 -24.72 20.40 26.38
CA THR A 234 -24.03 19.73 25.26
C THR A 234 -23.49 20.74 24.22
N VAL A 235 -24.19 21.87 24.05
CA VAL A 235 -23.78 22.95 23.15
C VAL A 235 -22.33 23.45 23.35
N PRO A 236 -21.85 23.76 24.58
CA PRO A 236 -20.46 24.18 24.77
C PRO A 236 -19.44 23.09 24.39
N ILE A 237 -19.77 21.80 24.54
CA ILE A 237 -18.90 20.69 24.13
C ILE A 237 -18.72 20.70 22.61
N ILE A 238 -19.82 20.87 21.85
CA ILE A 238 -19.76 20.94 20.38
C ILE A 238 -18.90 22.12 19.93
N ARG A 239 -19.09 23.30 20.55
CA ARG A 239 -18.30 24.50 20.22
C ARG A 239 -16.82 24.32 20.55
N ASP A 240 -16.51 23.65 21.65
CA ASP A 240 -15.15 23.36 22.06
C ASP A 240 -14.45 22.36 21.10
N ILE A 241 -15.18 21.35 20.61
CA ILE A 241 -14.68 20.47 19.54
C ILE A 241 -14.43 21.27 18.26
N LEU A 242 -15.40 22.07 17.81
CA LEU A 242 -15.26 22.92 16.61
C LEU A 242 -14.03 23.82 16.70
N ARG A 243 -13.84 24.49 17.84
CA ARG A 243 -12.67 25.32 18.09
C ARG A 243 -11.38 24.52 18.02
N THR A 244 -11.33 23.35 18.64
CA THR A 244 -10.15 22.47 18.63
C THR A 244 -9.80 22.05 17.19
N VAL A 245 -10.80 21.71 16.37
CA VAL A 245 -10.63 21.36 14.96
C VAL A 245 -10.12 22.56 14.15
N GLN A 246 -10.65 23.76 14.38
CA GLN A 246 -10.22 24.99 13.71
C GLN A 246 -8.78 25.40 14.09
N ASP A 247 -8.43 25.29 15.37
CA ASP A 247 -7.08 25.56 15.86
C ASP A 247 -6.08 24.59 15.21
N ARG A 248 -6.40 23.29 15.21
CA ARG A 248 -5.61 22.25 14.51
C ARG A 248 -5.43 22.57 13.03
N ASN A 249 -6.50 22.93 12.33
CA ASN A 249 -6.44 23.29 10.90
C ASN A 249 -5.56 24.54 10.66
N THR A 250 -5.61 25.51 11.56
CA THR A 250 -4.77 26.72 11.48
C THR A 250 -3.29 26.37 11.66
N VAL A 251 -2.97 25.48 12.59
CA VAL A 251 -1.60 24.97 12.79
C VAL A 251 -1.13 24.18 11.56
N LEU A 252 -1.99 23.32 11.00
CA LEU A 252 -1.71 22.60 9.74
C LEU A 252 -1.34 23.54 8.60
N LEU A 253 -2.13 24.60 8.40
CA LEU A 253 -1.88 25.58 7.34
C LEU A 253 -0.54 26.30 7.54
N LYS A 254 -0.20 26.67 8.77
CA LYS A 254 1.10 27.29 9.09
C LYS A 254 2.27 26.33 8.85
N ALA A 255 2.13 25.06 9.24
CA ALA A 255 3.15 24.04 9.01
C ALA A 255 3.39 23.80 7.51
N LYS A 256 2.32 23.75 6.71
CA LYS A 256 2.41 23.63 5.24
C LYS A 256 3.10 24.86 4.61
N ALA A 257 2.79 26.06 5.06
CA ALA A 257 3.38 27.29 4.55
C ALA A 257 4.85 27.51 4.94
N GLY A 258 5.30 26.96 6.07
CA GLY A 258 6.69 27.05 6.54
C GLY A 258 7.63 25.95 6.01
N SER A 259 7.10 24.96 5.28
CA SER A 259 7.86 23.82 4.75
C SER A 259 8.25 23.98 3.26
N THR A 260 7.97 25.12 2.64
CA THR A 260 8.42 25.51 1.29
C THR A 260 9.72 26.29 1.34
#